data_AF-A7SBY7-F1
#
_entry.id   AF-A7SBY7-F1
#
_cell.length_a   1.000
_cell.length_b   1.000
_cell.length_c   1.000
_cell.angle_alpha   90.00
_cell.angle_beta   90.00
_cell.angle_gamma   90.00
#
_symmetry.space_group_name_H-M   'P 1'
#
loop_
_entity.id
_entity.type
_entity.pdbx_description
1 polymer ?
#
loop_
_entity_poly.entity_id
_entity_poly.type
_entity_poly.pdbx_seq_one_letter_code
_entity_poly.pdbx_strand_id
1 'polypeptide(L)'
;PHVCGGLLNPSCCPGWQQRSSLGLCVVPICRFGCGTGICVRPNVCRCPQGNFAPQCPGTVTAQRCKILCFNGGSCTDDTCTCLKGYTGRFCETPVCTEPCLNGGRCTGPDVCACPYGFAGKRCQSDYRTGPCYTVVKNRMC
;
A
#
# COMPACT_ATOMS: atom_id res chain seq x y z
N PRO A 1 11.49 28.40 9.66
CA PRO A 1 11.81 26.96 9.76
C PRO A 1 10.87 26.13 8.87
N HIS A 2 11.37 25.10 8.18
CA HIS A 2 10.60 24.22 7.28
C HIS A 2 9.78 24.95 6.20
N VAL A 3 10.38 25.99 5.60
CA VAL A 3 9.86 26.66 4.40
C VAL A 3 10.59 26.07 3.19
N CYS A 4 9.81 25.66 2.20
CA CYS A 4 10.24 25.08 0.94
C CYS A 4 9.65 25.90 -0.21
N GLY A 5 10.09 25.61 -1.44
CA GLY A 5 9.69 26.38 -2.62
C GLY A 5 10.68 27.50 -2.94
N GLY A 6 10.41 28.23 -4.03
CA GLY A 6 11.23 29.36 -4.46
C GLY A 6 10.89 30.65 -3.71
N LEU A 7 11.73 31.66 -3.87
CA LEU A 7 11.54 33.00 -3.28
C LEU A 7 10.17 33.63 -3.60
N LEU A 8 9.60 33.31 -4.76
CA LEU A 8 8.33 33.85 -5.25
C LEU A 8 7.10 33.05 -4.80
N ASN A 9 7.27 31.79 -4.37
CA ASN A 9 6.16 30.95 -3.91
C ASN A 9 6.60 30.09 -2.71
N PRO A 10 6.83 30.73 -1.54
CA PRO A 10 7.22 30.03 -0.33
C PRO A 10 6.04 29.25 0.23
N SER A 11 6.27 27.99 0.55
CA SER A 11 5.27 27.09 1.13
C SER A 11 5.89 26.29 2.28
N CYS A 12 5.07 25.68 3.13
CA CYS A 12 5.61 24.75 4.11
C CYS A 12 6.14 23.50 3.41
N CYS A 13 7.28 23.01 3.87
CA CYS A 13 7.82 21.75 3.38
C CYS A 13 6.82 20.61 3.58
N PRO A 14 6.84 19.56 2.74
CA PRO A 14 5.97 18.41 2.88
C PRO A 14 5.95 17.87 4.32
N GLY A 15 4.76 17.73 4.89
CA GLY A 15 4.57 17.29 6.27
C GLY A 15 4.52 18.39 7.32
N TRP A 16 4.63 19.66 6.94
CA TRP A 16 4.49 20.82 7.83
C TRP A 16 3.33 21.72 7.38
N GLN A 17 2.63 22.29 8.36
CA GLN A 17 1.58 23.29 8.12
C GLN A 17 1.87 24.58 8.89
N GLN A 18 1.26 25.67 8.42
CA GLN A 18 1.39 26.98 9.05
C GLN A 18 0.63 27.02 10.38
N ARG A 19 1.23 27.65 11.38
CA ARG A 19 0.50 28.07 12.58
C ARG A 19 -0.23 29.38 12.27
N SER A 20 -1.56 29.35 12.33
CA SER A 20 -2.46 30.44 11.87
C SER A 20 -2.19 31.81 12.49
N SER A 21 -1.55 31.89 13.65
CA SER A 21 -1.27 33.15 14.35
C SER A 21 0.04 33.83 13.93
N LEU A 22 0.98 33.13 13.27
CA LEU A 22 2.33 33.64 13.02
C LEU A 22 2.87 33.32 11.62
N GLY A 23 2.14 32.56 10.79
CA GLY A 23 2.59 32.18 9.45
C GLY A 23 3.80 31.21 9.43
N LEU A 24 4.17 30.66 10.59
CA LEU A 24 5.36 29.81 10.72
C LEU A 24 5.03 28.34 10.40
N CYS A 25 5.85 27.71 9.56
CA CYS A 25 5.78 26.28 9.22
C CYS A 25 6.38 25.39 10.32
N VAL A 26 5.74 25.38 11.49
CA VAL A 26 6.25 24.68 12.69
C VAL A 26 5.28 23.65 13.25
N VAL A 27 4.15 23.44 12.57
CA VAL A 27 3.17 22.43 12.98
C VAL A 27 3.38 21.19 12.12
N PRO A 28 3.85 20.07 12.68
CA PRO A 28 3.97 18.83 11.93
C PRO A 28 2.59 18.24 11.63
N ILE A 29 2.48 17.56 10.48
CA ILE A 29 1.27 16.88 10.03
C ILE A 29 1.39 15.39 10.34
N CYS A 30 0.43 14.83 11.06
CA CYS A 30 0.31 13.40 11.34
C CYS A 30 -0.97 12.87 10.68
N ARG A 31 -0.84 12.05 9.62
CA ARG A 31 -1.95 11.62 8.74
C ARG A 31 -3.08 10.88 9.47
N PHE A 32 -2.74 10.06 10.45
CA PHE A 32 -3.71 9.22 11.18
C PHE A 32 -4.04 9.74 12.57
N GLY A 33 -3.55 10.95 12.92
CA GLY A 33 -3.63 11.46 14.29
C GLY A 33 -2.79 10.65 15.29
N CYS A 34 -2.43 11.24 16.42
CA CYS A 34 -1.57 10.59 17.41
C CYS A 34 -2.33 9.87 18.53
N GLY A 35 -3.66 9.87 18.52
CA GLY A 35 -4.48 9.35 19.62
C GLY A 35 -4.20 10.12 20.91
N THR A 36 -3.71 9.41 21.94
CA THR A 36 -3.31 9.99 23.24
C THR A 36 -1.96 10.71 23.22
N GLY A 37 -1.20 10.59 22.13
CA GLY A 37 0.09 11.25 21.96
C GLY A 37 0.00 12.60 21.28
N ILE A 38 1.17 13.24 21.11
CA ILE A 38 1.30 14.51 20.40
C ILE A 38 2.13 14.35 19.12
N CYS A 39 1.76 15.06 18.05
CA CYS A 39 2.53 15.07 16.81
C CYS A 39 3.77 15.95 16.99
N VAL A 40 4.96 15.35 16.91
CA VAL A 40 6.24 16.04 17.15
C VAL A 40 7.05 16.25 15.88
N ARG A 41 6.86 15.39 14.87
CA ARG A 41 7.43 15.49 13.52
C ARG A 41 6.43 14.93 12.50
N PRO A 42 6.61 15.17 11.19
CA PRO A 42 5.70 14.62 10.18
C PRO A 42 5.52 13.11 10.34
N ASN A 43 4.28 12.66 10.57
CA ASN A 43 3.91 11.27 10.87
C ASN A 43 4.65 10.60 12.05
N VAL A 44 5.20 11.37 12.99
CA VAL A 44 5.82 10.86 14.22
C VAL A 44 5.14 11.47 15.43
N CYS A 45 4.55 10.59 16.23
CA CYS A 45 3.92 10.90 17.50
C CYS A 45 4.87 10.59 18.65
N ARG A 46 4.89 11.46 19.65
CA ARG A 46 5.46 11.14 20.97
C ARG A 46 4.32 10.65 21.86
N CYS A 47 4.44 9.43 22.33
CA CYS A 47 3.41 8.78 23.13
C CYS A 47 3.59 9.03 24.63
N PRO A 48 2.55 8.79 25.45
CA PRO A 48 2.63 9.00 26.89
C PRO A 48 3.73 8.17 27.58
N GLN A 49 4.04 6.99 27.03
CA GLN A 49 5.12 6.10 27.49
C GLN A 49 6.52 6.58 27.07
N GLY A 50 6.64 7.72 26.40
CA GLY A 50 7.91 8.31 25.95
C GLY A 50 8.45 7.72 24.64
N ASN A 51 7.85 6.65 24.12
CA ASN A 51 8.20 6.09 22.81
C ASN A 51 7.68 6.96 21.66
N PHE A 52 8.38 6.87 20.52
CA PHE A 52 7.98 7.51 19.28
C PHE A 52 7.35 6.47 18.35
N ALA A 53 6.18 6.77 17.80
CA ALA A 53 5.43 5.86 16.93
C ALA A 53 4.60 6.66 15.91
N PRO A 54 4.15 6.06 14.80
CA PRO A 54 3.24 6.73 13.86
C PRO A 54 1.84 6.98 14.44
N GLN A 55 1.45 6.20 15.45
CA GLN A 55 0.23 6.35 16.24
C GLN A 55 0.45 5.77 17.63
N CYS A 56 -0.04 6.44 18.66
CA CYS A 56 0.17 5.98 20.04
C CYS A 56 -0.89 4.96 20.45
N PRO A 57 -0.50 3.91 21.19
CA PRO A 57 -1.45 3.04 21.85
C PRO A 57 -2.14 3.83 22.98
N GLY A 58 -3.30 4.38 22.66
CA GLY A 58 -4.30 4.78 23.65
C GLY A 58 -5.47 3.80 23.59
N THR A 59 -6.46 3.98 24.45
CA THR A 59 -7.81 3.41 24.28
C THR A 59 -8.51 4.02 23.06
N VAL A 60 -7.83 4.02 21.90
CA VAL A 60 -8.50 3.67 20.65
C VAL A 60 -9.21 2.38 21.04
N THR A 61 -10.53 2.43 21.12
CA THR A 61 -11.36 1.24 20.94
C THR A 61 -10.59 0.38 19.98
N ALA A 62 -9.97 -0.69 20.51
CA ALA A 62 -9.26 -1.62 19.69
C ALA A 62 -10.18 -1.81 18.50
N GLN A 63 -9.64 -1.60 17.29
CA GLN A 63 -10.14 -2.32 16.13
C GLN A 63 -10.69 -3.61 16.73
N ARG A 64 -12.02 -3.84 16.71
CA ARG A 64 -12.62 -4.95 17.49
C ARG A 64 -12.07 -6.32 17.05
N CYS A 65 -11.19 -6.26 16.07
CA CYS A 65 -10.29 -7.22 15.55
C CYS A 65 -8.85 -7.08 16.09
N LYS A 66 -8.38 -8.11 16.78
CA LYS A 66 -6.96 -8.41 17.04
C LYS A 66 -6.22 -8.85 15.77
N ILE A 67 -6.94 -9.13 14.68
CA ILE A 67 -6.36 -9.54 13.40
C ILE A 67 -6.43 -8.43 12.34
N LEU A 68 -5.52 -8.49 11.36
CA LEU A 68 -5.47 -7.59 10.21
C LEU A 68 -6.06 -8.31 9.00
N CYS A 69 -6.98 -7.67 8.30
CA CYS A 69 -7.52 -8.15 7.03
C CYS A 69 -6.85 -7.42 5.86
N PHE A 70 -6.26 -8.18 4.95
CA PHE A 70 -5.61 -7.69 3.74
C PHE A 70 -6.61 -7.47 2.60
N ASN A 71 -6.13 -6.84 1.52
CA ASN A 71 -6.86 -6.68 0.26
C ASN A 71 -8.26 -6.06 0.39
N GLY A 72 -8.44 -5.15 1.37
CA GLY A 72 -9.71 -4.47 1.62
C GLY A 72 -10.75 -5.30 2.38
N GLY A 73 -10.36 -6.40 3.01
CA GLY A 73 -11.25 -7.18 3.88
C GLY A 73 -11.75 -6.39 5.10
N SER A 74 -12.99 -6.63 5.49
CA SER A 74 -13.62 -6.01 6.67
C SER A 74 -13.54 -6.96 7.85
N CYS A 75 -13.14 -6.46 9.03
CA CYS A 75 -13.13 -7.30 10.22
C CYS A 75 -14.35 -7.11 11.12
N THR A 76 -14.91 -8.24 11.55
CA THR A 76 -15.95 -8.38 12.59
C THR A 76 -15.57 -9.54 13.52
N ASP A 77 -15.48 -9.29 14.83
CA ASP A 77 -15.18 -10.29 15.86
C ASP A 77 -14.00 -11.25 15.53
N ASP A 78 -12.81 -10.67 15.33
CA ASP A 78 -11.59 -11.42 14.99
C ASP A 78 -11.69 -12.30 13.72
N THR A 79 -12.65 -12.00 12.85
CA THR A 79 -12.90 -12.72 11.60
C THR A 79 -12.91 -11.74 10.42
N CYS A 80 -12.14 -12.07 9.37
CA CYS A 80 -12.09 -11.28 8.16
C CYS A 80 -13.17 -11.69 7.16
N THR A 81 -13.97 -10.72 6.73
CA THR A 81 -14.86 -10.84 5.58
C THR A 81 -14.13 -10.35 4.33
N CYS A 82 -13.86 -11.26 3.39
CA CYS A 82 -13.08 -10.95 2.20
C CYS A 82 -13.93 -10.35 1.08
N LEU A 83 -13.34 -9.41 0.34
CA LEU A 83 -13.92 -8.92 -0.90
C LEU A 83 -13.91 -10.01 -1.97
N LYS A 84 -14.81 -9.88 -2.95
CA LYS A 84 -14.93 -10.82 -4.06
C LYS A 84 -13.56 -10.97 -4.76
N GLY A 85 -13.14 -12.21 -4.95
CA GLY A 85 -11.85 -12.52 -5.59
C GLY A 85 -10.67 -12.62 -4.62
N TYR A 86 -10.91 -12.62 -3.30
CA TYR A 86 -9.90 -12.92 -2.27
C TYR A 86 -10.40 -13.98 -1.28
N THR A 87 -9.46 -14.73 -0.72
CA THR A 87 -9.68 -15.80 0.24
C THR A 87 -8.52 -15.90 1.23
N GLY A 88 -8.59 -16.85 2.16
CA GLY A 88 -7.66 -17.00 3.26
C GLY A 88 -8.18 -16.38 4.55
N ARG A 89 -7.53 -16.72 5.67
CA ARG A 89 -7.96 -16.29 7.01
C ARG A 89 -7.92 -14.78 7.19
N PHE A 90 -7.01 -14.13 6.46
CA PHE A 90 -6.77 -12.70 6.50
C PHE A 90 -7.05 -12.05 5.14
N CYS A 91 -7.75 -12.73 4.23
CA CYS A 91 -8.00 -12.28 2.85
C CYS A 91 -6.71 -12.03 2.05
N GLU A 92 -5.64 -12.76 2.37
CA GLU A 92 -4.31 -12.62 1.81
C GLU A 92 -4.15 -13.26 0.43
N THR A 93 -5.02 -14.21 0.08
CA THR A 93 -4.87 -15.02 -1.13
C THR A 93 -5.83 -14.52 -2.22
N PRO A 94 -5.34 -14.05 -3.38
CA PRO A 94 -6.20 -13.74 -4.51
C PRO A 94 -6.75 -15.02 -5.14
N VAL A 95 -7.98 -14.95 -5.65
CA VAL A 95 -8.68 -16.03 -6.32
C VAL A 95 -8.73 -15.73 -7.82
N CYS A 96 -8.25 -16.69 -8.60
CA CYS A 96 -8.40 -16.69 -10.04
C CYS A 96 -9.50 -17.72 -10.37
N THR A 97 -10.63 -17.24 -10.89
CA THR A 97 -11.79 -18.08 -11.29
C THR A 97 -11.34 -19.13 -12.29
N GLU A 98 -10.51 -18.70 -13.24
CA GLU A 98 -9.84 -19.56 -14.19
C GLU A 98 -8.38 -19.75 -13.76
N PRO A 99 -7.89 -20.98 -13.62
CA PRO A 99 -6.53 -21.22 -13.13
C PRO A 99 -5.50 -20.69 -14.13
N CYS A 100 -4.44 -20.09 -13.59
CA CYS A 100 -3.25 -19.71 -14.35
C CYS A 100 -2.55 -20.98 -14.85
N LEU A 101 -2.19 -21.01 -16.13
CA LEU A 101 -1.55 -22.14 -16.79
C LEU A 101 -0.04 -21.97 -16.83
N ASN A 102 0.67 -23.02 -17.23
CA ASN A 102 2.12 -23.00 -17.49
C ASN A 102 2.97 -22.48 -16.32
N GLY A 103 2.56 -22.74 -15.08
CA GLY A 103 3.27 -22.28 -13.88
C GLY A 103 3.02 -20.81 -13.51
N GLY A 104 2.01 -20.16 -14.13
CA GLY A 104 1.57 -18.83 -13.73
C GLY A 104 1.04 -18.78 -12.29
N ARG A 105 1.28 -17.67 -11.60
CA ARG A 105 0.82 -17.46 -10.22
C ARG A 105 -0.30 -16.42 -10.19
N CYS A 106 -1.37 -16.71 -9.46
CA CYS A 106 -2.44 -15.72 -9.21
C CYS A 106 -1.89 -14.63 -8.28
N THR A 107 -1.83 -13.38 -8.76
CA THR A 107 -1.32 -12.23 -8.00
C THR A 107 -2.40 -11.22 -7.66
N GLY A 108 -3.56 -11.32 -8.30
CA GLY A 108 -4.75 -10.54 -8.02
C GLY A 108 -6.00 -11.26 -8.51
N PRO A 109 -7.21 -10.76 -8.21
CA PRO A 109 -8.46 -11.35 -8.66
C PRO A 109 -8.47 -11.51 -10.18
N ASP A 110 -8.50 -12.75 -10.67
CA ASP A 110 -8.39 -13.09 -12.10
C ASP A 110 -7.15 -12.50 -12.83
N VAL A 111 -6.08 -12.21 -12.09
CA VAL A 111 -4.80 -11.72 -12.63
C VAL A 111 -3.70 -12.75 -12.41
N CYS A 112 -3.15 -13.24 -13.53
CA CYS A 112 -2.03 -14.18 -13.54
C CYS A 112 -0.71 -13.47 -13.83
N ALA A 113 0.28 -13.67 -12.96
CA ALA A 113 1.67 -13.39 -13.25
C ALA A 113 2.29 -14.57 -14.00
N CYS A 114 2.71 -14.32 -15.24
CA CYS A 114 3.24 -15.35 -16.12
C CYS A 114 4.76 -15.49 -15.98
N PRO A 115 5.29 -16.72 -15.96
CA PRO A 115 6.72 -16.94 -16.08
C PRO A 115 7.23 -16.47 -17.45
N TYR A 116 8.52 -16.16 -17.51
CA TYR A 116 9.16 -15.73 -18.75
C TYR A 116 8.95 -16.77 -19.86
N GLY A 117 8.54 -16.32 -21.04
CA GLY A 117 8.18 -17.18 -22.16
C GLY A 117 6.68 -17.43 -22.34
N PHE A 118 5.85 -17.03 -21.37
CA PHE A 118 4.40 -17.19 -21.44
C PHE A 118 3.66 -15.86 -21.37
N ALA A 119 2.55 -15.78 -22.10
CA ALA A 119 1.70 -14.60 -22.18
C ALA A 119 0.21 -14.97 -22.25
N GLY A 120 -0.64 -13.94 -22.20
CA GLY A 120 -2.10 -14.08 -22.19
C GLY A 120 -2.68 -14.03 -20.77
N LYS A 121 -4.00 -13.83 -20.68
CA LYS A 121 -4.73 -13.64 -19.42
C LYS A 121 -4.50 -14.76 -18.40
N ARG A 122 -4.26 -15.99 -18.88
CA ARG A 122 -4.02 -17.18 -18.07
C ARG A 122 -2.63 -17.77 -18.30
N CYS A 123 -1.70 -17.03 -18.91
CA CYS A 123 -0.39 -17.54 -19.31
C CYS A 123 -0.47 -18.73 -20.28
N GLN A 124 -1.53 -18.79 -21.10
CA GLN A 124 -1.80 -19.91 -21.99
C GLN A 124 -0.91 -19.92 -23.25
N SER A 125 -0.36 -18.78 -23.64
CA SER A 125 0.39 -18.64 -24.88
C SER A 125 1.89 -18.78 -24.61
N ASP A 126 2.53 -19.83 -25.15
CA ASP A 126 4.00 -19.97 -25.15
C ASP A 126 4.57 -19.25 -26.38
N TYR A 127 5.39 -18.23 -26.17
CA TYR A 127 6.07 -17.52 -27.26
C TYR A 127 7.51 -17.98 -27.48
N ARG A 128 8.02 -18.93 -26.68
CA ARG A 128 9.34 -19.57 -26.87
C ARG A 128 9.31 -20.64 -27.94
N THR A 129 8.14 -21.25 -28.17
CA THR A 129 7.94 -22.30 -29.18
C THR A 129 7.26 -21.80 -30.46
N GLY A 130 6.96 -20.50 -30.57
CA GLY A 130 6.44 -19.90 -31.78
C GLY A 130 7.53 -19.74 -32.86
N PRO A 131 7.17 -19.65 -34.15
CA PRO A 131 8.14 -19.32 -35.18
C PRO A 131 8.81 -17.99 -34.79
N CYS A 132 10.15 -17.97 -34.73
CA CYS A 132 10.89 -16.73 -34.61
C CYS A 132 10.36 -15.78 -35.70
N TYR A 133 9.69 -14.69 -35.32
CA TYR A 133 9.50 -13.59 -36.25
C TYR A 133 10.91 -13.04 -36.50
N THR A 134 11.56 -13.55 -37.53
CA THR A 134 12.95 -13.25 -37.95
C THR A 134 13.12 -11.83 -38.47
N VAL A 135 12.31 -10.87 -38.05
CA VAL A 135 12.51 -9.47 -38.40
C VAL A 135 12.25 -8.59 -37.19
N VAL A 136 13.28 -8.44 -36.35
CA VAL A 136 13.39 -7.27 -35.46
C VAL A 136 14.72 -6.60 -35.79
N LYS A 137 14.65 -5.45 -36.48
CA LYS A 137 15.77 -4.53 -36.57
C LYS A 137 16.08 -4.08 -35.13
N ASN A 138 17.22 -4.53 -34.60
CA ASN A 138 17.79 -4.15 -33.29
C ASN A 138 16.92 -4.42 -32.03
N ARG A 139 16.88 -5.67 -31.56
CA ARG A 139 17.26 -6.08 -30.17
C ARG A 139 17.03 -7.59 -29.95
N MET A 140 17.85 -8.13 -29.05
CA MET A 140 18.19 -9.55 -28.84
C MET A 140 17.01 -10.47 -28.49
N CYS A 141 17.15 -11.74 -28.89
CA CYS A 141 16.47 -12.88 -28.28
C CYS A 141 16.87 -13.00 -26.81
#